data_AF-A0AAQ3MXN9-F1
#
_entry.id   AF-A0AAQ3MXN9-F1
#
_cell.length_a   1.000
_cell.length_b   1.000
_cell.length_c   1.000
_cell.angle_alpha   90.00
_cell.angle_beta   90.00
_cell.angle_gamma   90.00
#
_symmetry.space_group_name_H-M   'P 1'
#
loop_
_entity.id
_entity.type
_entity.pdbx_description
1 polymer ?
#
loop_
_entity_poly.entity_id
_entity_poly.type
_entity_poly.pdbx_seq_one_letter_code
_entity_poly.pdbx_strand_id
1 'polypeptide(L)'
;MVSGAEYELLKRKYLEESSERRRLYNEVIELKGNIRVFCRCRPLNASEIANGSASVVNFESSSDNELQVICAESSKKQFKFDHVFGPEDNQGNEKLHLLLVLQ
;
A
#
# COMPACT_ATOMS: atom_id res chain seq x y z
N MET A 1 14.76 -44.60 5.55
CA MET A 1 13.33 -44.39 5.88
C MET A 1 13.30 -43.56 7.14
N VAL A 2 12.69 -42.37 7.12
CA VAL A 2 12.54 -41.55 8.33
C VAL A 2 11.65 -42.31 9.30
N SER A 3 12.06 -42.45 10.56
CA SER A 3 11.28 -43.17 11.57
C SER A 3 9.99 -42.42 11.90
N GLY A 4 8.93 -43.14 12.29
CA GLY A 4 7.66 -42.51 12.67
C GLY A 4 7.80 -41.49 13.81
N ALA A 5 8.75 -41.72 14.73
CA ALA A 5 9.05 -40.79 15.82
C ALA A 5 9.69 -39.48 15.32
N GLU A 6 10.60 -39.56 14.35
CA GLU A 6 11.20 -38.38 13.72
C GLU A 6 10.16 -37.57 12.91
N TYR A 7 9.24 -38.27 12.23
CA TYR A 7 8.13 -37.61 11.53
C TYR A 7 7.21 -36.84 12.48
N GLU A 8 6.81 -37.44 13.60
CA GLU A 8 5.96 -36.77 14.60
C GLU A 8 6.66 -35.61 15.29
N LEU A 9 7.97 -35.72 15.55
CA LEU A 9 8.76 -34.62 16.08
C LEU A 9 8.83 -33.45 15.07
N LEU A 10 9.09 -33.76 13.79
CA LEU A 10 9.17 -32.75 12.74
C LEU A 10 7.83 -32.05 12.53
N LYS A 11 6.73 -32.82 12.52
CA LYS A 11 5.37 -32.31 12.42
C LYS A 11 5.04 -31.36 13.58
N ARG A 12 5.43 -31.71 14.81
CA ARG A 12 5.23 -30.84 15.98
C ARG A 12 5.98 -29.51 15.84
N LYS A 13 7.26 -29.56 15.48
CA LYS A 13 8.08 -28.35 15.26
C LYS A 13 7.52 -27.46 14.15
N TYR A 14 7.04 -28.06 13.06
CA TYR A 14 6.40 -27.32 11.97
C TYR A 14 5.11 -26.61 12.42
N LEU A 15 4.27 -27.28 13.21
CA LEU A 15 3.04 -26.68 13.71
C LEU A 15 3.31 -25.53 14.68
N GLU A 16 4.33 -25.68 15.53
CA GLU A 16 4.79 -24.64 16.45
C GLU A 16 5.31 -23.42 15.68
N GLU A 17 6.23 -23.60 14.73
CA GLU A 17 6.72 -22.52 13.87
C GLU A 17 5.59 -21.86 13.09
N SER A 18 4.67 -22.64 12.52
CA SER A 18 3.56 -22.09 11.75
C SER A 18 2.59 -21.29 12.63
N SER A 19 2.44 -21.65 13.90
CA SER A 19 1.64 -20.90 14.88
C SER A 19 2.32 -19.58 15.22
N GLU A 20 3.60 -19.61 15.55
CA GLU A 20 4.38 -18.42 15.86
C GLU A 20 4.48 -17.46 14.67
N ARG A 21 4.66 -17.98 13.45
CA ARG A 21 4.62 -17.17 12.23
C ARG A 21 3.29 -16.44 12.07
N ARG A 22 2.17 -17.11 12.34
CA ARG A 22 0.84 -16.49 12.26
C ARG A 22 0.66 -15.43 13.34
N ARG A 23 1.09 -15.71 14.57
CA ARG A 23 1.03 -14.78 15.69
C ARG A 23 1.83 -13.50 15.38
N LEU A 24 3.11 -13.65 15.02
CA LEU A 24 3.99 -12.52 14.69
C LEU A 24 3.45 -11.72 13.50
N TYR A 25 2.91 -12.40 12.49
CA TYR A 25 2.29 -11.73 11.34
C TYR A 25 1.09 -10.87 11.76
N ASN A 26 0.21 -11.41 12.61
CA ASN A 26 -0.94 -10.67 13.11
C ASN A 26 -0.51 -9.48 13.99
N GLU A 27 0.47 -9.68 14.87
CA GLU A 27 1.03 -8.61 15.71
C GLU A 27 1.60 -7.47 14.85
N VAL A 28 2.32 -7.80 13.77
CA VAL A 28 2.81 -6.81 12.81
C VAL A 28 1.66 -6.07 12.12
N ILE A 29 0.58 -6.75 11.75
CA ILE A 29 -0.60 -6.11 11.15
C ILE A 29 -1.27 -5.17 12.15
N GLU A 30 -1.50 -5.62 13.37
CA GLU A 30 -2.14 -4.83 14.43
C GLU A 30 -1.32 -3.57 14.75
N LEU A 31 0.00 -3.71 14.87
CA LEU A 31 0.92 -2.60 15.10
C LEU A 31 0.93 -1.59 13.94
N LYS A 32 0.81 -2.08 12.70
CA LYS A 32 0.68 -1.21 11.51
C LYS A 32 -0.71 -0.58 11.37
N GLY A 33 -1.70 -1.08 12.11
CA GLY A 33 -3.11 -0.75 11.93
C GLY A 33 -3.80 -1.72 10.97
N ASN A 34 -4.97 -2.20 11.39
CA ASN A 34 -5.78 -3.15 10.61
C ASN A 34 -6.35 -2.55 9.32
N ILE A 35 -6.50 -1.22 9.27
CA ILE A 35 -6.95 -0.49 8.09
C ILE A 35 -5.74 0.24 7.52
N ARG A 36 -5.47 0.00 6.24
CA ARG A 36 -4.43 0.72 5.49
C ARG A 36 -5.07 1.43 4.31
N VAL A 37 -4.79 2.72 4.17
CA VAL A 37 -5.28 3.58 3.10
C VAL A 37 -4.10 4.00 2.24
N PHE A 38 -4.12 3.56 0.99
CA PHE A 38 -3.12 3.91 0.00
C PHE A 38 -3.73 4.87 -1.02
N CYS A 39 -2.95 5.87 -1.42
CA CYS A 39 -3.32 6.77 -2.51
C CYS A 39 -2.50 6.43 -3.73
N ARG A 40 -3.13 6.36 -4.91
CA ARG A 40 -2.40 6.26 -6.18
C ARG A 40 -2.89 7.28 -7.17
N CYS A 41 -1.96 8.09 -7.62
CA CYS A 41 -2.19 9.09 -8.64
C CYS A 41 -1.97 8.47 -10.01
N ARG A 42 -3.00 8.51 -10.85
CA ARG A 42 -2.93 8.00 -12.22
C ARG A 42 -2.30 9.06 -13.13
N PRO A 43 -1.45 8.65 -14.11
CA PRO A 43 -1.03 9.56 -15.16
C PRO A 43 -2.21 9.96 -16.05
N LEU A 44 -2.21 11.22 -16.49
CA LEU A 44 -3.20 11.74 -17.44
C LEU A 44 -3.14 10.95 -18.75
N ASN A 45 -4.31 10.69 -19.34
CA ASN A 45 -4.41 10.07 -20.65
C ASN A 45 -4.32 11.08 -21.79
N ALA A 46 -4.11 10.58 -23.00
CA ALA A 46 -3.93 11.41 -24.19
C ALA A 46 -5.11 12.37 -24.45
N SER A 47 -6.34 11.95 -24.19
CA SER A 47 -7.53 12.80 -24.37
C SER A 47 -7.62 13.91 -23.33
N GLU A 48 -7.27 13.62 -22.07
CA GLU A 48 -7.20 14.61 -20.99
C GLU A 48 -6.13 15.68 -21.28
N ILE A 49 -4.96 15.24 -21.76
CA ILE A 49 -3.88 16.15 -22.18
C ILE A 49 -4.32 17.01 -23.38
N ALA A 50 -4.96 16.40 -24.38
CA ALA A 50 -5.46 17.12 -25.55
C ALA A 50 -6.54 18.17 -25.21
N ASN A 51 -7.31 17.93 -24.14
CA ASN A 51 -8.32 18.86 -23.62
C ASN A 51 -7.73 19.92 -22.66
N GLY A 52 -6.42 19.96 -22.46
CA GLY A 52 -5.76 20.93 -21.58
C GLY A 52 -5.96 20.67 -20.09
N SER A 53 -6.33 19.45 -19.69
CA SER A 53 -6.39 19.07 -18.28
C SER A 53 -4.99 19.01 -17.67
N ALA A 54 -4.87 19.44 -16.42
CA ALA A 54 -3.62 19.44 -15.66
C ALA A 54 -3.79 18.62 -14.38
N SER A 55 -2.67 18.07 -13.89
CA SER A 55 -2.65 17.38 -12.61
C SER A 55 -3.00 18.35 -11.48
N VAL A 56 -3.96 17.96 -10.63
CA VAL A 56 -4.35 18.71 -9.43
C VAL A 56 -3.53 18.30 -8.20
N VAL A 57 -2.67 17.30 -8.32
CA VAL A 57 -1.83 16.81 -7.23
C VAL A 57 -0.42 17.39 -7.28
N ASN A 58 0.09 17.75 -6.11
CA ASN A 58 1.44 18.22 -5.88
C ASN A 58 2.18 17.24 -4.96
N PHE A 59 3.33 16.75 -5.43
CA PHE A 59 4.20 15.80 -4.72
C PHE A 59 5.43 16.47 -4.07
N GLU A 60 5.45 17.79 -3.95
CA GLU A 60 6.55 18.56 -3.34
C GLU A 60 6.81 18.24 -1.85
N SER A 61 6.01 17.40 -1.21
CA SER A 61 6.27 16.95 0.16
C SER A 61 7.47 16.01 0.21
N SER A 62 8.40 16.28 1.12
CA SER A 62 9.58 15.44 1.41
C SER A 62 9.25 14.09 2.07
N SER A 63 7.97 13.70 2.13
CA SER A 63 7.49 12.48 2.77
C SER A 63 6.52 11.72 1.86
N ASP A 64 6.76 10.42 1.69
CA ASP A 64 6.00 9.49 0.84
C ASP A 64 4.56 9.19 1.32
N ASN A 65 4.14 9.82 2.42
CA ASN A 65 2.87 9.56 3.10
C ASN A 65 1.90 10.76 3.03
N GLU A 66 2.30 11.84 2.38
CA GLU A 66 1.51 13.07 2.29
C GLU A 66 1.23 13.41 0.82
N LEU A 67 0.01 13.88 0.55
CA LEU A 67 -0.41 14.33 -0.77
C LEU A 67 -1.10 15.68 -0.65
N GLN A 68 -0.68 16.64 -1.47
CA GLN A 68 -1.34 17.93 -1.57
C GLN A 68 -2.19 18.00 -2.84
N VAL A 69 -3.47 18.33 -2.67
CA VAL A 69 -4.40 18.57 -3.78
C VAL A 69 -4.66 20.07 -3.89
N ILE A 70 -4.49 20.60 -5.09
CA ILE A 70 -4.75 21.99 -5.45
C ILE A 70 -6.21 22.08 -5.94
N CYS A 71 -7.04 22.81 -5.22
CA CYS A 71 -8.42 23.08 -5.61
C CYS A 71 -8.54 24.32 -6.51
N ALA A 72 -9.67 24.43 -7.22
CA ALA A 72 -9.94 25.51 -8.18
C ALA A 72 -9.82 26.94 -7.59
N GLU A 73 -10.02 27.09 -6.28
CA GLU A 73 -9.90 28.37 -5.58
C GLU A 73 -8.46 28.71 -5.15
N SER A 74 -7.45 28.02 -5.69
CA SER A 74 -6.05 28.08 -5.24
C SER A 74 -5.82 27.64 -3.79
N SER A 75 -6.85 27.07 -3.15
CA SER A 75 -6.74 26.44 -1.84
C SER A 75 -6.04 25.10 -1.96
N LYS A 76 -5.10 24.86 -1.05
CA LYS A 76 -4.33 23.61 -0.97
C LYS A 76 -4.90 22.76 0.16
N LYS A 77 -5.28 21.51 -0.14
CA LYS A 77 -5.71 20.52 0.86
C LYS A 77 -4.65 19.44 0.99
N GLN A 78 -4.27 19.11 2.22
CA GLN A 78 -3.26 18.11 2.52
C GLN A 78 -3.93 16.87 3.09
N PHE A 79 -3.57 15.72 2.55
CA PHE A 79 -4.08 14.41 2.95
C PHE A 79 -2.92 13.52 3.40
N LYS A 80 -3.17 12.68 4.39
CA LYS A 80 -2.20 11.71 4.92
C LYS A 80 -2.67 10.30 4.62
N PHE A 81 -1.76 9.48 4.14
CA PHE A 81 -1.99 8.10 3.76
C PHE A 81 -0.89 7.20 4.34
N ASP A 82 -1.11 5.89 4.33
CA ASP A 82 -0.06 4.92 4.67
C ASP A 82 1.07 4.96 3.63
N HIS A 83 0.73 5.22 2.37
CA HIS A 83 1.67 5.50 1.29
C HIS A 83 0.98 6.18 0.11
N VAL A 84 1.72 7.01 -0.62
CA VAL A 84 1.26 7.72 -1.82
C VAL A 84 2.10 7.29 -3.02
N PHE A 85 1.45 6.66 -3.99
CA PHE A 85 2.06 6.26 -5.26
C PHE A 85 1.86 7.35 -6.32
N GLY A 86 2.95 7.78 -6.94
CA GLY A 86 2.98 8.73 -8.04
C GLY A 86 2.54 8.12 -9.38
N PRO A 87 2.40 8.97 -10.41
CA PRO A 87 1.97 8.55 -11.75
C PRO A 87 2.94 7.57 -12.44
N GLU A 88 4.22 7.58 -12.04
CA GLU A 88 5.26 6.70 -12.59
C GLU A 88 5.36 5.34 -11.88
N ASP A 89 4.60 5.14 -10.79
CA ASP A 89 4.65 3.89 -10.02
C ASP A 89 3.88 2.75 -10.74
N ASN A 90 4.60 1.65 -10.95
CA ASN A 90 4.13 0.52 -11.74
C ASN A 90 3.24 -0.43 -10.93
N GLN A 91 2.19 -0.97 -11.57
CA GLN A 91 1.19 -1.86 -10.94
C GLN A 91 1.76 -3.17 -10.38
N GLY A 92 2.96 -3.59 -10.79
CA GLY A 92 3.51 -4.91 -10.51
C GLY A 92 3.70 -5.26 -9.04
N ASN A 93 3.79 -4.27 -8.15
CA ASN A 93 4.08 -4.48 -6.73
C ASN A 93 2.86 -4.34 -5.80
N GLU A 94 1.67 -4.08 -6.33
CA GLU A 94 0.58 -3.50 -5.54
C GLU A 94 -0.57 -4.50 -5.29
N LYS A 95 -0.39 -5.44 -4.36
CA LYS A 95 -1.55 -6.07 -3.68
C LYS A 95 -2.04 -5.14 -2.57
N LEU A 96 -2.64 -4.01 -2.94
CA LEU A 96 -3.14 -2.99 -2.01
C LEU A 96 -4.63 -3.23 -1.73
N HIS A 97 -4.98 -3.37 -0.45
CA HIS A 97 -6.32 -3.77 0.00
C HIS A 97 -7.39 -2.66 -0.11
N LEU A 98 -7.01 -1.41 -0.38
CA LEU A 98 -7.95 -0.34 -0.73
C LEU A 98 -7.17 0.79 -1.42
N LEU A 99 -7.43 1.00 -2.71
CA LEU A 99 -6.79 2.04 -3.52
C LEU A 99 -7.79 3.16 -3.78
N LEU A 100 -7.52 4.36 -3.26
CA LEU A 100 -8.21 5.55 -3.74
C LEU A 100 -7.48 6.03 -5.00
N VAL A 101 -8.15 5.91 -6.14
CA VAL A 101 -7.70 6.50 -7.40
C VAL A 101 -8.20 7.93 -7.43
N LEU A 102 -7.28 8.90 -7.30
CA LEU A 102 -7.58 10.31 -7.50
C LEU A 102 -7.29 10.66 -8.96
N GLN A 103 -8.31 11.17 -9.65
CA GLN A 103 -8.19 11.92 -10.90
C GLN A 103 -8.23 13.42 -10.59
#